data_AF-A0A351BKC0-F1
#
_entry.id   AF-A0A351BKC0-F1
#
_cell.length_a   1.000
_cell.length_b   1.000
_cell.length_c   1.000
_cell.angle_alpha   90.00
_cell.angle_beta   90.00
_cell.angle_gamma   90.00
#
_symmetry.space_group_name_H-M   'P 1'
#
loop_
_entity.id
_entity.type
_entity.pdbx_description
1 polymer ?
#
loop_
_entity_poly.entity_id
_entity_poly.type
_entity_poly.pdbx_seq_one_letter_code
_entity_poly.pdbx_strand_id
1 'polypeptide(L)'
;MQHHDRLTRAYRGLTADQLAALAFHYLTGANALEFERVAAAVPLKDYRAPDVAYQARLDGFTLFAAYWAIEHWRMRTRKAEMLGVALAAIRRGEELEKTDDLLYAHEQAEGCLLALDAALLAICADNGIDPADVRRMAGAEPFKPMREGIAPDGEMQAAMQSAFAQLLAA
;
A
#
# COMPACT_ATOMS: atom_id res chain seq x y z
N MET A 1 -6.52 27.83 23.18
CA MET A 1 -6.23 26.71 24.10
C MET A 1 -7.41 25.73 24.27
N GLN A 2 -8.25 25.50 23.24
CA GLN A 2 -9.48 24.66 23.37
C GLN A 2 -9.58 23.49 22.38
N HIS A 3 -8.88 23.52 21.24
CA HIS A 3 -8.91 22.43 20.26
C HIS A 3 -8.02 21.24 20.65
N HIS A 4 -6.90 21.50 21.35
CA HIS A 4 -5.92 20.49 21.70
C HIS A 4 -6.46 19.48 22.73
N ASP A 5 -7.07 19.97 23.82
CA ASP A 5 -7.71 19.11 24.82
C ASP A 5 -8.90 18.29 24.28
N ARG A 6 -9.55 18.79 23.23
CA ARG A 6 -10.67 18.09 22.58
C ARG A 6 -10.19 16.87 21.78
N LEU A 7 -9.10 17.00 21.03
CA LEU A 7 -8.54 15.90 20.23
C LEU A 7 -7.94 14.80 21.12
N THR A 8 -7.16 15.17 22.14
CA THR A 8 -6.60 14.20 23.08
C THR A 8 -7.70 13.44 23.84
N ARG A 9 -8.83 14.10 24.14
CA ARG A 9 -10.00 13.43 24.74
C ARG A 9 -10.70 12.49 23.76
N ALA A 10 -10.76 12.84 22.48
CA ALA A 10 -11.34 11.99 21.44
C ALA A 10 -10.52 10.70 21.26
N TYR A 11 -9.18 10.77 21.29
CA TYR A 11 -8.32 9.60 21.14
C TYR A 11 -8.50 8.56 22.24
N ARG A 12 -8.81 8.96 23.48
CA ARG A 12 -9.04 8.03 24.59
C ARG A 12 -10.27 7.13 24.42
N GLY A 13 -11.21 7.49 23.54
CA GLY A 13 -12.40 6.68 23.26
C GLY A 13 -12.21 5.68 22.11
N LEU A 14 -11.06 5.70 21.44
CA LEU A 14 -10.80 4.86 20.27
C LEU A 14 -10.29 3.47 20.68
N THR A 15 -10.58 2.47 19.85
CA THR A 15 -10.02 1.13 20.00
C THR A 15 -8.54 1.10 19.61
N ALA A 16 -7.81 0.05 19.99
CA ALA A 16 -6.42 -0.15 19.58
C ALA A 16 -6.25 -0.13 18.05
N ASP A 17 -7.19 -0.73 17.30
CA ASP A 17 -7.18 -0.73 15.83
C ASP A 17 -7.34 0.67 15.25
N GLN A 18 -8.28 1.45 15.78
CA GLN A 18 -8.53 2.82 15.33
C GLN A 18 -7.35 3.74 15.65
N LEU A 19 -6.73 3.57 16.83
CA LEU A 19 -5.52 4.29 17.19
C LEU A 19 -4.35 3.91 16.27
N ALA A 20 -4.18 2.64 15.95
CA ALA A 20 -3.13 2.19 15.04
C ALA A 20 -3.31 2.74 13.62
N ALA A 21 -4.55 2.76 13.10
CA ALA A 21 -4.84 3.29 11.77
C ALA A 21 -4.57 4.80 11.72
N LEU A 22 -4.93 5.53 12.77
CA LEU A 22 -4.67 6.96 12.88
C LEU A 22 -3.18 7.28 13.07
N ALA A 23 -2.47 6.46 13.84
CA ALA A 23 -1.02 6.56 13.98
C ALA A 23 -0.32 6.34 12.63
N PHE A 24 -0.74 5.33 11.87
CA PHE A 24 -0.24 5.08 10.52
C PHE A 24 -0.52 6.26 9.57
N HIS A 25 -1.72 6.85 9.62
CA HIS A 25 -2.05 8.05 8.86
C HIS A 25 -1.09 9.21 9.15
N TYR A 26 -0.88 9.55 10.42
CA TYR A 26 0.03 10.64 10.79
C TYR A 26 1.50 10.34 10.52
N LEU A 27 1.90 9.07 10.64
CA LEU A 27 3.24 8.62 10.28
C LEU A 27 3.53 8.89 8.80
N THR A 28 2.64 8.45 7.90
CA THR A 28 2.83 8.65 6.46
C THR A 28 2.71 10.12 6.07
N GLY A 29 1.85 10.89 6.74
CA GLY A 29 1.70 12.34 6.56
C GLY A 29 2.83 13.20 7.13
N ALA A 30 3.89 12.59 7.70
CA ALA A 30 5.00 13.28 8.38
C ALA A 30 4.55 14.23 9.51
N ASN A 31 3.42 13.95 10.16
CA ASN A 31 2.90 14.74 11.26
C ASN A 31 3.35 14.15 12.61
N ALA A 32 4.61 14.37 12.95
CA ALA A 32 5.23 13.83 14.16
C ALA A 32 4.48 14.22 15.45
N LEU A 33 3.94 15.45 15.49
CA LEU A 33 3.24 15.98 16.65
C LEU A 33 1.91 15.27 16.91
N GLU A 34 1.12 14.98 15.87
CA GLU A 34 -0.11 14.20 16.05
C GLU A 34 0.17 12.71 16.27
N PHE A 35 1.24 12.18 15.68
CA PHE A 35 1.69 10.81 15.98
C PHE A 35 2.04 10.62 17.47
N GLU A 36 2.82 11.54 18.05
CA GLU A 36 3.15 11.53 19.48
C GLU A 36 1.91 11.65 20.38
N ARG A 37 0.92 12.45 19.96
CA ARG A 37 -0.35 12.61 20.69
C ARG A 37 -1.19 11.34 20.69
N VAL A 38 -1.24 10.64 19.56
CA VAL A 38 -1.91 9.34 19.46
C VAL A 38 -1.19 8.33 20.33
N ALA A 39 0.14 8.25 20.26
CA ALA A 39 0.94 7.37 21.11
C ALA A 39 0.73 7.65 22.61
N ALA A 40 0.63 8.92 23.01
CA ALA A 40 0.36 9.30 24.41
C ALA A 40 -1.07 8.98 24.86
N ALA A 41 -2.01 8.78 23.93
CA ALA A 41 -3.39 8.39 24.23
C ALA A 41 -3.57 6.88 24.34
N VAL A 42 -2.61 6.08 23.87
CA VAL A 42 -2.64 4.61 23.98
C VAL A 42 -2.61 4.21 25.47
N PRO A 43 -3.57 3.38 25.93
CA PRO A 43 -3.55 2.89 27.30
C PRO A 43 -2.27 2.12 27.58
N LEU A 44 -1.57 2.50 28.65
CA LEU A 44 -0.46 1.70 29.16
C LEU A 44 -1.02 0.47 29.87
N LYS A 45 -0.58 -0.72 29.46
CA LYS A 45 -0.89 -2.00 30.09
C LYS A 45 0.31 -2.47 30.92
N ASP A 46 0.31 -3.74 31.35
CA ASP A 46 1.28 -4.31 32.29
C ASP A 46 2.72 -3.79 32.08
N TYR A 47 3.39 -3.47 33.19
CA TYR A 47 4.74 -2.88 33.21
C TYR A 47 4.88 -1.50 32.53
N ARG A 48 3.80 -0.74 32.37
CA ARG A 48 3.77 0.58 31.69
C ARG A 48 4.17 0.50 30.21
N ALA A 49 4.00 -0.67 29.59
CA ALA A 49 4.19 -0.82 28.14
C ALA A 49 2.97 -0.28 27.39
N PRO A 50 3.15 0.29 26.18
CA PRO A 50 2.05 0.55 25.25
C PRO A 50 1.24 -0.73 25.01
N ASP A 51 -0.05 -0.57 24.72
CA ASP A 51 -0.92 -1.71 24.41
C ASP A 51 -0.33 -2.56 23.26
N VAL A 52 -0.04 -3.82 23.57
CA VAL A 52 0.55 -4.78 22.62
C VAL A 52 -0.32 -4.92 21.38
N ALA A 53 -1.66 -4.84 21.52
CA ALA A 53 -2.58 -4.91 20.39
C ALA A 53 -2.43 -3.70 19.44
N TYR A 54 -2.22 -2.50 19.98
CA TYR A 54 -1.95 -1.31 19.18
C TYR A 54 -0.63 -1.43 18.44
N GLN A 55 0.43 -1.87 19.13
CA GLN A 55 1.76 -1.99 18.55
C GLN A 55 1.80 -3.02 17.42
N ALA A 56 1.28 -4.22 17.68
CA ALA A 56 1.19 -5.28 16.66
C ALA A 56 0.43 -4.80 15.43
N ARG A 57 -0.66 -4.04 15.63
CA ARG A 57 -1.46 -3.54 14.53
C ARG A 57 -0.75 -2.47 13.69
N LEU A 58 -0.05 -1.55 14.33
CA LEU A 58 0.74 -0.52 13.65
C LEU A 58 1.92 -1.14 12.88
N ASP A 59 2.58 -2.14 13.47
CA ASP A 59 3.65 -2.89 12.81
C ASP A 59 3.13 -3.64 11.59
N GLY A 60 1.97 -4.30 11.71
CA GLY A 60 1.26 -4.96 10.62
C GLY A 60 0.96 -4.00 9.46
N PHE A 61 0.42 -2.80 9.75
CA PHE A 61 0.18 -1.77 8.73
C PHE A 61 1.45 -1.32 8.02
N THR A 62 2.54 -1.15 8.76
CA THR A 62 3.83 -0.73 8.21
C THR A 62 4.44 -1.82 7.32
N LEU A 63 4.40 -3.09 7.75
CA LEU A 63 4.88 -4.23 6.98
C LEU A 63 4.07 -4.44 5.70
N PHE A 64 2.74 -4.40 5.81
CA PHE A 64 1.82 -4.47 4.68
C PHE A 64 2.14 -3.37 3.65
N ALA A 65 2.25 -2.12 4.09
CA ALA A 65 2.49 -1.00 3.21
C ALA A 65 3.89 -1.07 2.56
N ALA A 66 4.90 -1.56 3.28
CA ALA A 66 6.24 -1.77 2.74
C ALA A 66 6.25 -2.88 1.68
N TYR A 67 5.56 -3.99 1.96
CA TYR A 67 5.41 -5.09 1.02
C TYR A 67 4.68 -4.65 -0.26
N TRP A 68 3.57 -3.91 -0.12
CA TRP A 68 2.88 -3.31 -1.27
C TRP A 68 3.79 -2.39 -2.09
N ALA A 69 4.58 -1.53 -1.43
CA ALA A 69 5.51 -0.63 -2.10
C ALA A 69 6.58 -1.38 -2.92
N ILE A 70 7.16 -2.43 -2.34
CA ILE A 70 8.14 -3.29 -3.01
C ILE A 70 7.53 -3.92 -4.26
N GLU A 71 6.35 -4.51 -4.14
CA GLU A 71 5.67 -5.15 -5.27
C GLU A 71 5.29 -4.13 -6.35
N HIS A 72 4.81 -2.94 -5.96
CA HIS A 72 4.47 -1.87 -6.88
C HIS A 72 5.67 -1.44 -7.72
N TRP A 73 6.80 -1.15 -7.08
CA TRP A 73 8.01 -0.69 -7.77
C TRP A 73 8.67 -1.81 -8.58
N ARG A 74 8.63 -3.05 -8.10
CA ARG A 74 9.08 -4.23 -8.84
C ARG A 74 8.32 -4.39 -10.16
N MET A 75 6.99 -4.31 -10.12
CA MET A 75 6.15 -4.44 -11.31
C MET A 75 6.27 -3.23 -12.25
N ARG A 76 6.39 -2.01 -11.71
CA ARG A 76 6.67 -0.80 -12.52
C ARG A 76 7.98 -0.91 -13.29
N THR A 77 9.03 -1.44 -12.65
CA THR A 77 10.34 -1.63 -13.27
C THR A 77 10.26 -2.68 -14.37
N ARG A 78 9.63 -3.83 -14.10
CA ARG A 78 9.42 -4.91 -15.09
C ARG A 78 8.63 -4.41 -16.30
N LYS A 79 7.59 -3.61 -16.09
CA LYS A 79 6.81 -2.99 -17.17
C LYS A 79 7.70 -2.11 -18.07
N ALA A 80 8.51 -1.25 -17.46
CA ALA A 80 9.39 -0.34 -18.19
C ALA A 80 10.48 -1.09 -18.97
N GLU A 81 11.01 -2.17 -18.39
CA GLU A 81 11.96 -3.07 -19.05
C GLU A 81 11.36 -3.67 -20.32
N MET A 82 10.19 -4.30 -20.25
CA MET A 82 9.55 -4.93 -21.42
C MET A 82 9.31 -3.92 -22.55
N LEU A 83 8.83 -2.72 -22.20
CA LEU A 83 8.63 -1.65 -23.17
C LEU A 83 9.95 -1.18 -23.79
N GLY A 84 11.00 -1.03 -22.98
CA GLY A 84 12.33 -0.62 -23.44
C GLY A 84 12.94 -1.64 -24.41
N VAL A 85 12.82 -2.93 -24.10
CA VAL A 85 13.29 -4.02 -24.96
C VAL A 85 12.49 -4.06 -26.26
N ALA A 86 11.15 -3.94 -26.21
CA ALA A 86 10.31 -3.89 -27.41
C ALA A 86 10.71 -2.73 -28.33
N LEU A 87 10.91 -1.53 -27.79
CA LEU A 87 11.35 -0.36 -28.55
C LEU A 87 12.74 -0.54 -29.16
N ALA A 88 13.65 -1.21 -28.46
CA ALA A 88 14.98 -1.51 -28.98
C ALA A 88 14.94 -2.53 -30.13
N ALA A 89 14.13 -3.59 -29.99
CA ALA A 89 13.92 -4.60 -31.03
C ALA A 89 13.34 -3.99 -32.31
N ILE A 90 12.31 -3.13 -32.19
CA ILE A 90 11.72 -2.38 -33.31
C ILE A 90 12.79 -1.56 -34.03
N ARG A 91 13.62 -0.82 -33.29
CA ARG A 91 14.68 0.02 -33.87
C ARG A 91 15.77 -0.78 -34.58
N ARG A 92 16.00 -2.03 -34.17
CA ARG A 92 16.97 -2.93 -34.77
C ARG A 92 16.41 -3.73 -35.96
N GLY A 93 15.11 -3.62 -36.23
CA GLY A 93 14.45 -4.41 -37.26
C GLY A 93 14.39 -5.90 -36.92
N GLU A 94 14.34 -6.23 -35.62
CA GLU A 94 14.14 -7.61 -35.16
C GLU A 94 12.73 -8.11 -35.52
N GLU A 95 12.53 -9.43 -35.43
CA GLU A 95 11.27 -10.08 -35.82
C GLU A 95 10.05 -9.48 -35.09
N LEU A 96 8.99 -9.23 -35.85
CA LEU A 96 7.75 -8.63 -35.33
C LEU A 96 7.11 -9.49 -34.22
N GLU A 97 7.15 -10.82 -34.37
CA GLU A 97 6.59 -11.75 -33.38
C GLU A 97 7.23 -11.60 -31.99
N LYS A 98 8.56 -11.46 -31.92
CA LYS A 98 9.26 -11.22 -30.64
C LYS A 98 8.91 -9.87 -30.03
N THR A 99 8.65 -8.88 -30.87
CA THR A 99 8.21 -7.56 -30.42
C THR A 99 6.79 -7.63 -29.85
N ASP A 100 5.90 -8.36 -30.52
CA ASP A 100 4.51 -8.55 -30.07
C ASP A 100 4.45 -9.30 -28.73
N ASP A 101 5.28 -10.34 -28.53
CA ASP A 101 5.40 -11.04 -27.25
C ASP A 101 5.81 -10.11 -26.10
N LEU A 102 6.76 -9.20 -26.35
CA LEU A 102 7.20 -8.22 -25.35
C LEU A 102 6.12 -7.18 -25.03
N LEU A 103 5.37 -6.74 -26.04
CA LEU A 103 4.23 -5.83 -25.84
C LEU A 103 3.09 -6.51 -25.08
N TYR A 104 2.82 -7.78 -25.36
CA TYR A 104 1.88 -8.58 -24.61
C TYR A 104 2.31 -8.74 -23.14
N ALA A 105 3.60 -9.04 -22.90
CA ALA A 105 4.14 -9.11 -21.54
C ALA A 105 4.07 -7.76 -20.81
N HIS A 106 4.21 -6.64 -21.52
CA HIS A 106 3.99 -5.30 -20.99
C HIS A 106 2.53 -5.09 -20.56
N GLU A 107 1.55 -5.43 -21.42
CA GLU A 107 0.12 -5.33 -21.10
C GLU A 107 -0.24 -6.19 -19.88
N GLN A 108 0.32 -7.40 -19.76
CA GLN A 108 0.13 -8.25 -18.59
C GLN A 108 0.69 -7.63 -17.30
N ALA A 109 1.85 -6.97 -17.39
CA ALA A 109 2.40 -6.24 -16.24
C ALA A 109 1.49 -5.05 -15.82
N GLU A 110 0.77 -4.42 -16.76
CA GLU A 110 -0.24 -3.41 -16.44
C GLU A 110 -1.44 -4.02 -15.71
N GLY A 111 -1.91 -5.20 -16.14
CA GLY A 111 -2.95 -5.97 -15.45
C GLY A 111 -2.56 -6.33 -14.01
N CYS A 112 -1.32 -6.74 -13.78
CA CYS A 112 -0.79 -7.01 -12.44
C CYS A 112 -0.70 -5.76 -11.55
N LEU A 113 -0.31 -4.60 -12.12
CA LEU A 113 -0.28 -3.34 -11.37
C LEU A 113 -1.68 -2.87 -10.98
N LEU A 114 -2.66 -3.04 -11.86
CA LEU A 114 -4.07 -2.78 -11.55
C LEU A 114 -4.59 -3.73 -10.48
N ALA A 115 -4.25 -5.02 -10.55
CA ALA A 115 -4.59 -6.02 -9.55
C ALA A 115 -4.03 -5.67 -8.16
N LEU A 116 -2.78 -5.19 -8.11
CA LEU A 116 -2.13 -4.75 -6.88
C LEU A 116 -2.82 -3.53 -6.26
N ASP A 117 -3.24 -2.56 -7.08
CA ASP A 117 -4.02 -1.41 -6.61
C ASP A 117 -5.44 -1.81 -6.16
N ALA A 118 -6.09 -2.74 -6.85
CA ALA A 118 -7.40 -3.26 -6.44
C ALA A 118 -7.32 -4.03 -5.12
N ALA A 119 -6.28 -4.85 -4.94
CA ALA A 119 -6.01 -5.56 -3.69
C ALA A 119 -5.76 -4.59 -2.51
N LEU A 120 -5.01 -3.51 -2.75
CA LEU A 120 -4.80 -2.43 -1.79
C LEU A 120 -6.13 -1.81 -1.34
N LEU A 121 -6.98 -1.42 -2.30
CA LEU A 121 -8.27 -0.79 -1.98
C LEU A 121 -9.15 -1.70 -1.11
N ALA A 122 -9.23 -2.99 -1.44
CA ALA A 122 -10.02 -3.95 -0.68
C ALA A 122 -9.51 -4.10 0.77
N ILE A 123 -8.20 -4.33 0.93
CA ILE A 123 -7.61 -4.53 2.25
C ILE A 123 -7.68 -3.26 3.10
N CYS A 124 -7.44 -2.09 2.51
CA CYS A 124 -7.58 -0.82 3.23
C CYS A 124 -9.02 -0.60 3.73
N ALA A 125 -10.03 -0.92 2.91
CA ALA A 125 -11.43 -0.82 3.30
C ALA A 125 -11.77 -1.73 4.50
N ASP A 126 -11.28 -2.97 4.49
CA ASP A 126 -11.52 -3.94 5.58
C ASP A 126 -10.83 -3.56 6.90
N ASN A 127 -9.76 -2.77 6.83
CA ASN A 127 -8.91 -2.46 7.98
C ASN A 127 -8.96 -0.99 8.42
N GLY A 128 -9.81 -0.17 7.78
CA GLY A 128 -10.00 1.25 8.14
C GLY A 128 -8.78 2.13 7.85
N ILE A 129 -7.97 1.77 6.86
CA ILE A 129 -6.77 2.52 6.43
C ILE A 129 -7.13 3.32 5.18
N ASP A 130 -6.60 4.55 5.05
CA ASP A 130 -6.68 5.27 3.77
C ASP A 130 -5.65 4.70 2.78
N PRO A 131 -6.05 4.20 1.60
CA PRO A 131 -5.12 3.76 0.56
C PRO A 131 -4.11 4.84 0.15
N ALA A 132 -4.46 6.13 0.28
CA ALA A 132 -3.56 7.23 0.00
C ALA A 132 -2.36 7.27 0.96
N ASP A 133 -2.52 6.81 2.21
CA ASP A 133 -1.43 6.76 3.19
C ASP A 133 -0.39 5.70 2.80
N VAL A 134 -0.86 4.52 2.37
CA VAL A 134 0.01 3.45 1.87
C VAL A 134 0.79 3.92 0.63
N ARG A 135 0.11 4.58 -0.30
CA ARG A 135 0.73 5.15 -1.50
C ARG A 135 1.74 6.24 -1.16
N ARG A 136 1.43 7.11 -0.20
CA ARG A 136 2.32 8.17 0.27
C ARG A 136 3.60 7.60 0.85
N MET A 137 3.49 6.53 1.64
CA MET A 137 4.65 5.82 2.19
C MET A 137 5.57 5.28 1.09
N ALA A 138 4.98 4.78 0.00
CA ALA A 138 5.72 4.27 -1.15
C ALA A 138 6.23 5.36 -2.11
N GLY A 139 5.86 6.63 -1.92
CA GLY A 139 6.07 7.69 -2.92
C GLY A 139 5.37 7.40 -4.25
N ALA A 140 4.25 6.68 -4.22
CA ALA A 140 3.54 6.19 -5.39
C ALA A 140 2.22 6.94 -5.63
N GLU A 141 1.74 6.89 -6.87
CA GLU A 141 0.41 7.35 -7.27
C GLU A 141 -0.43 6.17 -7.76
N PRO A 142 -1.77 6.27 -7.74
CA PRO A 142 -2.64 5.27 -8.34
C PRO A 142 -2.20 4.95 -9.76
N PHE A 143 -2.05 3.67 -10.06
CA PHE A 143 -1.63 3.23 -11.37
C PHE A 143 -2.72 3.51 -12.41
N LYS A 144 -2.29 4.07 -13.54
CA LYS A 144 -3.13 4.26 -14.73
C LYS A 144 -2.48 3.48 -15.87
N PRO A 145 -3.20 2.54 -16.50
CA PRO A 145 -2.68 1.80 -17.64
C PRO A 145 -2.47 2.74 -18.82
N MET A 146 -1.56 2.38 -19.72
CA MET A 146 -1.33 3.17 -20.94
C MET A 146 -2.47 3.03 -21.93
N ARG A 147 -3.15 1.87 -21.91
CA ARG A 147 -4.28 1.56 -22.79
C ARG A 147 -5.56 1.43 -21.98
N GLU A 148 -6.65 1.96 -22.51
CA GLU A 148 -7.99 1.73 -21.96
C GLU A 148 -8.41 0.26 -22.16
N GLY A 149 -9.18 -0.27 -21.21
CA GLY A 149 -9.74 -1.63 -21.29
C GLY A 149 -8.87 -2.74 -20.71
N ILE A 150 -7.67 -2.43 -20.18
CA ILE A 150 -6.90 -3.41 -19.40
C ILE A 150 -7.62 -3.66 -18.08
N ALA A 151 -7.97 -4.92 -17.83
CA ALA A 151 -8.58 -5.36 -16.58
C ALA A 151 -7.51 -5.76 -15.57
N PRO A 152 -7.78 -5.63 -14.25
CA PRO A 152 -6.93 -6.22 -13.23
C PRO A 152 -6.83 -7.73 -13.40
N ASP A 153 -5.63 -8.26 -13.26
CA ASP A 153 -5.39 -9.71 -13.19
C ASP A 153 -6.04 -10.28 -11.91
N GLY A 154 -7.05 -11.13 -12.08
CA GLY A 154 -7.82 -11.68 -10.97
C GLY A 154 -7.05 -12.66 -10.07
N GLU A 155 -6.13 -13.44 -10.64
CA GLU A 155 -5.31 -14.38 -9.88
C GLU A 155 -4.30 -13.63 -9.02
N MET A 156 -3.62 -12.64 -9.62
CA MET A 156 -2.72 -11.74 -8.92
C MET A 156 -3.45 -10.96 -7.83
N GLN A 157 -4.65 -10.45 -8.10
CA GLN A 157 -5.44 -9.72 -7.10
C GLN A 157 -5.74 -10.61 -5.88
N ALA A 158 -6.22 -11.83 -6.10
CA ALA A 158 -6.52 -12.76 -5.03
C ALA A 158 -5.26 -13.15 -4.23
N ALA A 159 -4.15 -13.39 -4.92
CA ALA A 159 -2.87 -13.70 -4.28
C ALA A 159 -2.39 -12.54 -3.39
N MET A 160 -2.47 -11.30 -3.88
CA MET A 160 -2.07 -10.11 -3.12
C MET A 160 -2.98 -9.84 -1.93
N GLN A 161 -4.30 -9.98 -2.09
CA GLN A 161 -5.25 -9.85 -0.97
C GLN A 161 -4.95 -10.89 0.12
N SER A 162 -4.67 -12.14 -0.25
CA SER A 162 -4.29 -13.20 0.69
C SER A 162 -2.97 -12.87 1.42
N ALA A 163 -1.94 -12.44 0.69
CA ALA A 163 -0.65 -12.06 1.28
C ALA A 163 -0.80 -10.88 2.25
N PHE A 164 -1.55 -9.85 1.87
CA PHE A 164 -1.81 -8.69 2.72
C PHE A 164 -2.60 -9.09 3.98
N ALA A 165 -3.62 -9.94 3.86
CA ALA A 165 -4.37 -10.43 5.01
C ALA A 165 -3.49 -11.20 6.00
N GLN A 166 -2.53 -11.99 5.53
CA GLN A 166 -1.56 -12.69 6.39
C GLN A 166 -0.64 -11.71 7.14
N LEU A 167 -0.15 -10.67 6.48
CA LEU A 167 0.69 -9.64 7.11
C LEU A 167 -0.06 -8.84 8.19
N LEU A 168 -1.37 -8.69 8.03
CA LEU A 168 -2.23 -7.96 8.97
C LEU A 168 -2.75 -8.81 10.14
N ALA A 169 -2.58 -10.13 10.06
CA ALA A 169 -2.97 -11.10 11.09
C ALA A 169 -1.79 -11.53 12.01
N ALA A 170 -0.57 -11.09 11.70
CA ALA A 170 0.64 -11.34 12.48
C ALA A 170 0.76 -10.36 13.66
#